data_AF-A0A0M3KEC7-F1
#
_entry.id   AF-A0A0M3KEC7-F1
#
_cell.length_a   1.000
_cell.length_b   1.000
_cell.length_c   1.000
_cell.angle_alpha   90.00
_cell.angle_beta   90.00
_cell.angle_gamma   90.00
#
_symmetry.space_group_name_H-M   'P 1'
#
loop_
_entity.id
_entity.type
_entity.pdbx_description
1 polymer ?
#
loop_
_entity_poly.entity_id
_entity_poly.type
_entity_poly.pdbx_seq_one_letter_code
_entity_poly.pdbx_strand_id
1 'polypeptide(L)'
;MSSLSVVSPERRIELNPFDVDAWNLLLRESQARPIDQVRPFYEKLVTQFPNAGRYWKAYIDHELRAKNYENVEAIFGRCLIHVLNIDLWKCYVYYVRETKGHLSSFREKMAQAYEFALDKVGCDMHSFSIYSDYISFLKSAPTVGQYAENQRISAVRKIYQRGIITPMLNIEQLWAEYCSYEKSVNSTLAEKLIAERNKEYQVAKKISKSLEQITRGINRQAVSVPPRGTPAEM
;
A
#
# COMPACT_ATOMS: atom_id res chain seq x y z
N MET A 1 45.70 -12.04 3.24
CA MET A 1 44.66 -12.01 2.19
C MET A 1 44.39 -13.43 1.75
N SER A 2 43.11 -13.77 1.51
CA SER A 2 42.54 -15.06 1.04
C SER A 2 41.96 -16.00 2.14
N SER A 3 40.62 -16.12 2.15
CA SER A 3 39.83 -17.32 2.58
C SER A 3 38.32 -17.06 2.85
N LEU A 4 37.79 -15.83 2.71
CA LEU A 4 36.34 -15.57 2.90
C LEU A 4 35.47 -15.65 1.62
N SER A 5 36.02 -16.11 0.51
CA SER A 5 35.27 -16.55 -0.68
C SER A 5 35.16 -18.08 -0.60
N VAL A 6 34.02 -18.78 -0.49
CA VAL A 6 32.65 -18.53 -0.90
C VAL A 6 31.78 -19.38 0.03
N VAL A 7 31.34 -18.86 1.18
CA VAL A 7 30.31 -19.57 1.96
C VAL A 7 29.00 -19.37 1.23
N SER A 8 28.34 -20.47 0.83
CA SER A 8 27.08 -20.37 0.09
C SER A 8 26.04 -19.56 0.89
N PRO A 9 25.15 -18.80 0.23
CA PRO A 9 24.18 -17.97 0.94
C PRO A 9 23.29 -18.78 1.89
N GLU A 10 22.99 -20.03 1.56
CA GLU A 10 22.28 -20.97 2.43
C GLU A 10 23.05 -21.25 3.71
N ARG A 11 24.36 -21.52 3.60
CA ARG A 11 25.20 -21.78 4.76
C ARG A 11 25.36 -20.55 5.64
N ARG A 12 25.33 -19.35 5.06
CA ARG A 12 25.29 -18.08 5.83
C ARG A 12 24.01 -17.94 6.66
N ILE A 13 22.87 -18.35 6.11
CA ILE A 13 21.58 -18.34 6.81
C ILE A 13 21.53 -19.40 7.92
N GLU A 14 22.13 -20.58 7.70
CA GLU A 14 22.23 -21.61 8.75
C GLU A 14 23.06 -21.13 9.95
N LEU A 15 24.17 -20.44 9.68
CA LEU A 15 25.01 -19.86 10.73
C LEU A 15 24.37 -18.63 11.38
N ASN A 16 23.63 -17.85 10.59
CA ASN A 16 22.98 -16.62 11.02
C ASN A 16 21.61 -16.47 10.34
N PRO A 17 20.51 -16.90 10.99
CA PRO A 17 19.16 -16.84 10.42
C PRO A 17 18.68 -15.44 10.06
N PHE A 18 19.32 -14.39 10.61
CA PHE A 18 18.97 -13.00 10.39
C PHE A 18 20.01 -12.28 9.49
N ASP A 19 20.80 -13.01 8.69
CA ASP A 19 21.66 -12.42 7.63
C ASP A 19 20.80 -11.93 6.46
N VAL A 20 20.36 -10.67 6.55
CA VAL A 20 19.48 -10.04 5.56
C VAL A 20 20.09 -10.01 4.16
N ASP A 21 21.42 -9.89 4.04
CA ASP A 21 22.09 -9.84 2.75
C ASP A 21 22.08 -11.20 2.05
N ALA A 22 22.30 -12.28 2.82
CA ALA A 22 22.19 -13.64 2.30
C ALA A 22 20.75 -13.94 1.83
N TRP A 23 19.74 -13.57 2.62
CA TRP A 23 18.34 -13.71 2.23
C TRP A 23 18.01 -12.90 0.96
N ASN A 24 18.51 -11.67 0.83
CA ASN A 24 18.29 -10.83 -0.33
C ASN A 24 19.00 -11.35 -1.59
N LEU A 25 20.14 -12.02 -1.44
CA LEU A 25 20.83 -12.68 -2.54
C LEU A 25 20.03 -13.89 -3.04
N LEU A 26 19.61 -14.77 -2.14
CA LEU A 26 18.77 -15.92 -2.47
C LEU A 26 17.42 -15.53 -3.05
N LEU A 27 16.83 -14.43 -2.57
CA LEU A 27 15.59 -13.91 -3.12
C LEU A 27 15.75 -13.50 -4.58
N ARG A 28 16.86 -12.82 -4.93
CA ARG A 28 17.17 -12.44 -6.32
C ARG A 28 17.35 -13.66 -7.21
N GLU A 29 18.09 -14.67 -6.76
CA GLU A 29 18.27 -15.92 -7.50
C GLU A 29 16.96 -16.69 -7.67
N SER A 30 16.12 -16.71 -6.63
CA SER A 30 14.83 -17.40 -6.62
C SER A 30 13.82 -16.76 -7.57
N GLN A 31 13.88 -15.45 -7.81
CA GLN A 31 12.98 -14.78 -8.76
C GLN A 31 13.21 -15.19 -10.21
N ALA A 32 14.38 -15.74 -10.55
CA ALA A 32 14.69 -16.24 -11.89
C ALA A 32 14.20 -17.67 -12.14
N ARG A 33 13.81 -18.40 -11.08
CA ARG A 33 13.36 -19.80 -11.16
C ARG A 33 11.83 -19.89 -11.15
N PRO A 34 11.23 -20.98 -11.66
CA PRO A 34 9.79 -21.19 -11.59
C PRO A 34 9.29 -21.23 -10.14
N ILE A 35 8.14 -20.59 -9.88
CA ILE A 35 7.57 -20.44 -8.54
C ILE A 35 7.39 -21.77 -7.81
N ASP A 36 7.03 -22.84 -8.52
CA ASP A 36 6.79 -24.15 -7.92
C ASP A 36 8.03 -24.75 -7.22
N GLN A 37 9.23 -24.42 -7.71
CA GLN A 37 10.49 -24.88 -7.12
C GLN A 37 10.94 -24.02 -5.94
N VAL A 38 10.55 -22.74 -5.93
CA VAL A 38 11.02 -21.75 -4.94
C VAL A 38 9.98 -21.40 -3.87
N ARG A 39 8.76 -21.92 -3.97
CA ARG A 39 7.72 -21.76 -2.94
C ARG A 39 8.21 -22.15 -1.54
N PRO A 40 8.94 -23.27 -1.33
CA PRO A 40 9.49 -23.61 -0.02
C PRO A 40 10.47 -22.57 0.53
N PHE A 41 11.22 -21.89 -0.35
CA PHE A 41 12.11 -20.81 0.04
C PHE A 41 11.32 -19.57 0.49
N TYR A 42 10.29 -19.18 -0.25
CA TYR A 42 9.43 -18.07 0.16
C TYR A 42 8.74 -18.32 1.50
N GLU A 43 8.21 -19.52 1.73
CA GLU A 43 7.60 -19.89 3.01
C GLU A 43 8.61 -19.78 4.18
N LYS A 44 9.86 -20.22 3.99
CA LYS A 44 10.93 -20.03 4.99
C LYS A 44 11.21 -18.55 5.21
N LEU A 45 11.32 -17.76 4.15
CA LEU A 45 11.62 -16.33 4.22
C LEU A 45 10.54 -15.55 4.99
N VAL A 46 9.26 -15.77 4.68
CA VAL A 46 8.15 -15.06 5.34
C VAL A 46 7.90 -15.56 6.75
N THR A 47 8.26 -16.82 7.06
CA THR A 47 8.23 -17.35 8.44
C THR A 47 9.35 -16.75 9.29
N GLN A 48 10.55 -16.56 8.71
CA GLN A 48 11.67 -15.91 9.39
C GLN A 48 11.40 -14.42 9.63
N PHE A 49 10.75 -13.75 8.68
CA PHE A 49 10.47 -12.31 8.73
C PHE A 49 8.98 -12.01 8.51
N PRO A 50 8.11 -12.34 9.48
CA PRO A 50 6.67 -12.23 9.32
C PRO A 50 6.19 -10.78 9.14
N ASN A 51 6.92 -9.80 9.66
CA ASN A 51 6.54 -8.39 9.58
C ASN A 51 7.13 -7.67 8.34
N ALA A 52 7.93 -8.38 7.53
CA ALA A 52 8.60 -7.77 6.38
C ALA A 52 7.66 -7.72 5.16
N GLY A 53 6.89 -6.64 5.04
CA GLY A 53 5.98 -6.42 3.91
C GLY A 53 6.63 -6.57 2.53
N ARG A 54 7.92 -6.20 2.40
CA ARG A 54 8.69 -6.36 1.16
C ARG A 54 8.82 -7.82 0.71
N TYR A 55 8.99 -8.76 1.64
CA TYR A 55 9.16 -10.17 1.33
C TYR A 55 7.83 -10.83 1.01
N TRP A 56 6.77 -10.49 1.74
CA TRP A 56 5.41 -10.86 1.37
C TRP A 56 5.04 -10.38 -0.03
N LYS A 57 5.31 -9.10 -0.33
CA LYS A 57 5.06 -8.55 -1.66
C LYS A 57 5.86 -9.29 -2.74
N ALA A 58 7.15 -9.57 -2.51
CA ALA A 58 7.96 -10.31 -3.48
C ALA A 58 7.45 -11.73 -3.74
N TYR A 59 6.88 -12.40 -2.74
CA TYR A 59 6.24 -13.70 -2.90
C TYR A 59 4.95 -13.60 -3.71
N ILE A 60 4.07 -12.65 -3.35
CA ILE A 60 2.80 -12.40 -4.05
C ILE A 60 3.05 -12.02 -5.50
N ASP A 61 3.98 -11.10 -5.78
CA ASP A 61 4.33 -10.68 -7.14
C ASP A 61 4.81 -11.87 -7.99
N HIS A 62 5.49 -12.85 -7.39
CA HIS A 62 5.94 -14.04 -8.11
C HIS A 62 4.77 -14.99 -8.44
N GLU A 63 3.89 -15.27 -7.46
CA GLU A 63 2.69 -16.08 -7.69
C GLU A 63 1.73 -15.40 -8.70
N LEU A 64 1.65 -14.06 -8.69
CA LEU A 64 0.89 -13.27 -9.67
C LEU A 64 1.46 -13.40 -11.09
N ARG A 65 2.78 -13.36 -11.27
CA ARG A 65 3.41 -13.59 -12.59
C ARG A 65 3.08 -14.98 -13.14
N ALA A 66 2.96 -15.98 -12.26
CA ALA A 66 2.55 -17.33 -12.62
C ALA A 66 1.02 -17.51 -12.76
N LYS A 67 0.23 -16.46 -12.48
CA LYS A 67 -1.24 -16.47 -12.48
C LYS A 67 -1.88 -17.46 -11.50
N ASN A 68 -1.18 -17.78 -10.41
CA ASN A 68 -1.66 -18.69 -9.36
C ASN A 68 -2.54 -17.93 -8.35
N TYR A 69 -3.74 -17.50 -8.78
CA TYR A 69 -4.58 -16.61 -7.99
C TYR A 69 -5.05 -17.21 -6.66
N GLU A 70 -5.29 -18.52 -6.58
CA GLU A 70 -5.69 -19.20 -5.34
C GLU A 70 -4.61 -19.08 -4.25
N ASN A 71 -3.34 -19.28 -4.62
CA ASN A 71 -2.21 -19.11 -3.71
C ASN A 71 -2.07 -17.65 -3.28
N VAL A 72 -2.27 -16.70 -4.21
CA VAL A 72 -2.23 -15.27 -3.90
C VAL A 72 -3.29 -14.89 -2.85
N GLU A 73 -4.53 -15.38 -2.98
CA GLU A 73 -5.59 -15.14 -1.98
C GLU A 73 -5.22 -15.74 -0.62
N ALA A 74 -4.67 -16.97 -0.59
CA ALA A 74 -4.22 -17.60 0.65
C ALA A 74 -3.09 -16.80 1.34
N ILE A 75 -2.14 -16.27 0.55
CA ILE A 75 -1.04 -15.45 1.08
C ILE A 75 -1.58 -14.12 1.61
N PHE A 76 -2.47 -13.43 0.89
CA PHE A 76 -3.10 -12.19 1.37
C PHE A 76 -3.87 -12.39 2.67
N GLY A 77 -4.59 -13.52 2.81
CA GLY A 77 -5.30 -13.88 4.05
C GLY A 77 -4.37 -14.04 5.26
N ARG A 78 -3.12 -14.47 5.05
CA ARG A 78 -2.11 -14.61 6.10
C ARG A 78 -1.44 -13.28 6.46
N CYS A 79 -1.15 -12.41 5.49
CA CYS A 79 -0.28 -11.26 5.72
C CYS A 79 -1.02 -9.93 5.97
N LEU A 80 -2.17 -9.68 5.34
CA LEU A 80 -2.82 -8.35 5.37
C LEU A 80 -3.29 -7.93 6.76
N ILE A 81 -3.68 -8.88 7.61
CA ILE A 81 -4.17 -8.59 8.97
C ILE A 81 -3.02 -8.17 9.89
N HIS A 82 -1.82 -8.69 9.65
CA HIS A 82 -0.67 -8.52 10.54
C HIS A 82 0.33 -7.46 10.04
N VAL A 83 0.40 -7.22 8.73
CA VAL A 83 1.42 -6.38 8.11
C VAL A 83 0.82 -5.11 7.51
N LEU A 84 0.95 -3.99 8.22
CA LEU A 84 0.51 -2.67 7.78
C LEU A 84 1.56 -2.00 6.88
N ASN A 85 1.86 -2.63 5.74
CA ASN A 85 2.80 -2.10 4.76
C ASN A 85 2.07 -1.53 3.54
N ILE A 86 2.27 -0.24 3.24
CA ILE A 86 1.53 0.45 2.19
C ILE A 86 1.68 -0.19 0.79
N ASP A 87 2.87 -0.72 0.45
CA ASP A 87 3.12 -1.34 -0.85
C ASP A 87 2.39 -2.68 -0.99
N LEU A 88 2.24 -3.42 0.11
CA LEU A 88 1.47 -4.66 0.17
C LEU A 88 -0.03 -4.38 -0.05
N TRP A 89 -0.57 -3.32 0.56
CA TRP A 89 -1.96 -2.92 0.37
C TRP A 89 -2.23 -2.40 -1.04
N LYS A 90 -1.28 -1.67 -1.65
CA LYS A 90 -1.35 -1.32 -3.09
C LYS A 90 -1.38 -2.56 -3.98
N CYS A 91 -0.55 -3.56 -3.67
CA CYS A 91 -0.56 -4.84 -4.38
C CYS A 91 -1.90 -5.57 -4.24
N TYR A 92 -2.52 -5.56 -3.04
CA TYR A 92 -3.86 -6.12 -2.82
C TYR A 92 -4.94 -5.43 -3.66
N VAL A 93 -4.98 -4.09 -3.66
CA VAL A 93 -5.94 -3.32 -4.46
C VAL A 93 -5.74 -3.59 -5.95
N TYR A 94 -4.49 -3.66 -6.42
CA TYR A 94 -4.18 -4.03 -7.80
C TYR A 94 -4.65 -5.46 -8.13
N TYR A 95 -4.40 -6.43 -7.25
CA TYR A 95 -4.87 -7.80 -7.42
C TYR A 95 -6.40 -7.89 -7.58
N VAL A 96 -7.17 -7.20 -6.74
CA VAL A 96 -8.64 -7.19 -6.82
C VAL A 96 -9.09 -6.57 -8.15
N ARG A 97 -8.42 -5.51 -8.61
CA ARG A 97 -8.71 -4.86 -9.90
C ARG A 97 -8.54 -5.84 -11.07
N GLU A 98 -7.41 -6.53 -11.14
CA GLU A 98 -7.08 -7.44 -12.23
C GLU A 98 -7.96 -8.70 -12.22
N THR A 99 -8.16 -9.30 -11.04
CA THR A 99 -8.84 -10.61 -10.96
C THR A 99 -10.35 -10.50 -10.96
N LYS A 100 -10.93 -9.44 -10.38
CA LYS A 100 -12.38 -9.31 -10.23
C LYS A 100 -13.01 -8.41 -11.29
N GLY A 101 -12.22 -7.83 -12.20
CA GLY A 101 -12.69 -6.89 -13.25
C GLY A 101 -13.78 -7.43 -14.18
N HIS A 102 -13.85 -8.75 -14.37
CA HIS A 102 -14.84 -9.40 -15.23
C HIS A 102 -16.20 -9.67 -14.54
N LEU A 103 -16.29 -9.47 -13.22
CA LEU A 103 -17.51 -9.75 -12.46
C LEU A 103 -18.53 -8.61 -12.61
N SER A 104 -19.82 -8.95 -12.67
CA SER A 104 -20.89 -7.94 -12.61
C SER A 104 -20.88 -7.14 -11.30
N SER A 105 -20.49 -7.78 -10.19
CA SER A 105 -20.29 -7.16 -8.88
C SER A 105 -18.90 -6.52 -8.69
N PHE A 106 -18.11 -6.36 -9.76
CA PHE A 106 -16.77 -5.79 -9.69
C PHE A 106 -16.74 -4.45 -8.94
N ARG A 107 -17.67 -3.56 -9.24
CA ARG A 107 -17.65 -2.21 -8.66
C ARG A 107 -17.86 -2.21 -7.16
N GLU A 108 -18.76 -3.06 -6.68
CA GLU A 108 -19.03 -3.24 -5.26
C GLU A 108 -17.81 -3.84 -4.55
N LYS A 109 -17.24 -4.93 -5.09
CA LYS A 109 -16.05 -5.57 -4.52
C LYS A 109 -14.83 -4.64 -4.52
N MET A 110 -14.65 -3.86 -5.57
CA MET A 110 -13.54 -2.90 -5.68
C MET A 110 -13.71 -1.75 -4.67
N ALA A 111 -14.93 -1.23 -4.50
CA ALA A 111 -15.21 -0.23 -3.48
C ALA A 111 -14.96 -0.76 -2.06
N GLN A 112 -15.36 -2.01 -1.77
CA GLN A 112 -15.06 -2.68 -0.49
C GLN A 112 -13.55 -2.83 -0.26
N ALA A 113 -12.79 -3.20 -1.30
CA ALA A 113 -11.32 -3.33 -1.20
C ALA A 113 -10.65 -1.98 -0.91
N TYR A 114 -11.08 -0.88 -1.55
CA TYR A 114 -10.56 0.45 -1.25
C TYR A 114 -10.94 0.93 0.15
N GLU A 115 -12.20 0.78 0.57
CA GLU A 115 -12.61 1.18 1.92
C GLU A 115 -11.87 0.37 2.99
N PHE A 116 -11.64 -0.92 2.76
CA PHE A 116 -10.83 -1.76 3.64
C PHE A 116 -9.36 -1.31 3.70
N ALA A 117 -8.75 -1.00 2.56
CA ALA A 117 -7.39 -0.46 2.51
C ALA A 117 -7.29 0.89 3.24
N LEU A 118 -8.26 1.79 3.04
CA LEU A 118 -8.28 3.09 3.73
C LEU A 118 -8.53 2.96 5.24
N ASP A 119 -9.31 1.97 5.68
CA ASP A 119 -9.49 1.67 7.11
C ASP A 119 -8.18 1.24 7.78
N LYS A 120 -7.39 0.38 7.12
CA LYS A 120 -6.15 -0.16 7.70
C LYS A 120 -4.92 0.71 7.50
N VAL A 121 -4.74 1.28 6.32
CA VAL A 121 -3.53 2.04 5.94
C VAL A 121 -3.82 3.44 5.42
N GLY A 122 -5.06 3.95 5.54
CA GLY A 122 -5.41 5.31 5.11
C GLY A 122 -4.62 6.39 5.86
N CYS A 123 -4.26 6.15 7.12
CA CYS A 123 -3.47 7.08 7.93
C CYS A 123 -1.96 7.04 7.63
N ASP A 124 -1.49 6.17 6.72
CA ASP A 124 -0.08 6.16 6.33
C ASP A 124 0.29 7.42 5.53
N MET A 125 1.51 7.90 5.72
CA MET A 125 1.99 9.10 5.05
C MET A 125 2.03 8.98 3.52
N HIS A 126 2.15 7.77 2.96
CA HIS A 126 2.17 7.48 1.53
C HIS A 126 0.84 6.91 1.00
N SER A 127 -0.25 7.07 1.76
CA SER A 127 -1.59 6.60 1.37
C SER A 127 -2.23 7.42 0.26
N PHE A 128 -1.67 8.58 -0.11
CA PHE A 128 -2.18 9.49 -1.14
C PHE A 128 -2.59 8.79 -2.44
N SER A 129 -1.78 7.85 -2.94
CA SER A 129 -2.11 7.16 -4.19
C SER A 129 -3.35 6.28 -4.07
N ILE A 130 -3.62 5.68 -2.90
CA ILE A 130 -4.83 4.88 -2.66
C ILE A 130 -6.06 5.78 -2.68
N TYR A 131 -6.00 6.96 -2.05
CA TYR A 131 -7.06 7.96 -2.12
C TYR A 131 -7.32 8.41 -3.56
N SER A 132 -6.27 8.79 -4.29
CA SER A 132 -6.36 9.26 -5.67
C SER A 132 -6.95 8.20 -6.60
N ASP A 133 -6.48 6.95 -6.50
CA ASP A 133 -6.99 5.82 -7.27
C ASP A 133 -8.46 5.51 -6.96
N TYR A 134 -8.86 5.59 -5.68
CA TYR A 134 -10.25 5.36 -5.30
C TYR A 134 -11.19 6.46 -5.80
N ILE A 135 -10.76 7.72 -5.71
CA ILE A 135 -11.51 8.86 -6.24
C ILE A 135 -11.68 8.73 -7.75
N SER A 136 -10.60 8.39 -8.47
CA SER A 136 -10.64 8.15 -9.92
C SER A 136 -11.60 7.02 -10.28
N PHE A 137 -11.55 5.92 -9.53
CA PHE A 137 -12.45 4.79 -9.68
C PHE A 137 -13.93 5.20 -9.49
N LEU A 138 -14.25 5.96 -8.45
CA LEU A 138 -15.62 6.45 -8.21
C LEU A 138 -16.11 7.41 -9.31
N LYS A 139 -15.23 8.30 -9.80
CA LYS A 139 -15.56 9.21 -10.92
C LYS A 139 -15.85 8.46 -12.22
N SER A 140 -15.14 7.35 -12.47
CA SER A 140 -15.34 6.50 -13.67
C SER A 140 -16.65 5.67 -13.66
N ALA A 141 -17.44 5.74 -12.59
CA ALA A 141 -18.69 4.99 -12.52
C ALA A 141 -19.73 5.58 -13.49
N PRO A 142 -20.32 4.76 -14.40
CA PRO A 142 -21.39 5.22 -15.26
C PRO A 142 -22.61 5.55 -14.40
N THR A 143 -23.15 6.74 -14.60
CA THR A 143 -24.34 7.23 -13.91
C THR A 143 -25.41 7.51 -14.97
N VAL A 144 -26.61 6.99 -14.74
CA VAL A 144 -27.77 7.26 -15.61
C VAL A 144 -28.82 7.97 -14.76
N GLY A 145 -29.12 9.21 -15.14
CA GLY A 145 -30.08 10.06 -14.44
C GLY A 145 -29.48 10.83 -13.26
N GLN A 146 -30.23 11.84 -12.82
CA GLN A 146 -29.79 12.83 -11.84
C GLN A 146 -29.58 12.24 -10.43
N TYR A 147 -30.38 11.25 -10.05
CA TYR A 147 -30.23 10.58 -8.75
C TYR A 147 -28.92 9.82 -8.63
N ALA A 148 -28.56 9.02 -9.65
CA ALA A 148 -27.29 8.29 -9.69
C ALA A 148 -26.08 9.23 -9.72
N GLU A 149 -26.20 10.35 -10.44
CA GLU A 149 -25.18 11.40 -10.46
C GLU A 149 -24.94 12.00 -9.07
N ASN A 150 -26.02 12.34 -8.35
CA ASN A 150 -25.93 12.87 -6.99
C ASN A 150 -25.34 11.86 -6.00
N GLN A 151 -25.61 10.56 -6.17
CA GLN A 151 -24.97 9.51 -5.36
C GLN A 151 -23.46 9.44 -5.62
N ARG A 152 -23.04 9.48 -6.90
CA ARG A 152 -21.61 9.51 -7.26
C ARG A 152 -20.92 10.74 -6.66
N ILE A 153 -21.53 11.91 -6.79
CA ILE A 153 -21.02 13.16 -6.20
C ILE A 153 -20.83 13.01 -4.68
N SER A 154 -21.84 12.47 -4.00
CA SER A 154 -21.79 12.26 -2.54
C SER A 154 -20.69 11.27 -2.14
N ALA A 155 -20.53 10.17 -2.88
CA ALA A 155 -19.49 9.18 -2.64
C ALA A 155 -18.08 9.75 -2.86
N VAL A 156 -17.84 10.46 -3.97
CA VAL A 156 -16.55 11.10 -4.26
C VAL A 156 -16.23 12.15 -3.19
N ARG A 157 -17.20 12.98 -2.81
CA ARG A 157 -17.05 13.99 -1.76
C ARG A 157 -16.65 13.37 -0.42
N LYS A 158 -17.28 12.25 -0.02
CA LYS A 158 -16.95 11.54 1.22
C LYS A 158 -15.45 11.16 1.28
N ILE A 159 -14.90 10.66 0.17
CA ILE A 159 -13.50 10.23 0.12
C ILE A 159 -12.54 11.43 0.10
N TYR A 160 -12.85 12.50 -0.64
CA TYR A 160 -12.07 13.74 -0.56
C TYR A 160 -12.05 14.29 0.87
N GLN A 161 -13.21 14.41 1.51
CA GLN A 161 -13.33 14.94 2.88
C GLN A 161 -12.55 14.09 3.89
N ARG A 162 -12.55 12.75 3.74
CA ARG A 162 -11.72 11.86 4.55
C ARG A 162 -10.22 12.06 4.30
N GLY A 163 -9.82 12.30 3.05
CA GLY A 163 -8.42 12.48 2.70
C GLY A 163 -7.84 13.82 3.17
N ILE A 164 -8.56 14.93 3.00
CA ILE A 164 -8.06 16.28 3.34
C ILE A 164 -7.83 16.50 4.84
N ILE A 165 -8.38 15.65 5.70
CA ILE A 165 -8.15 15.65 7.15
C ILE A 165 -7.05 14.67 7.58
N THR A 166 -6.58 13.82 6.68
CA THR A 166 -5.57 12.79 6.97
C THR A 166 -4.18 13.32 6.66
N PRO A 167 -3.25 13.39 7.64
CA PRO A 167 -1.90 13.87 7.39
C PRO A 167 -1.09 12.91 6.50
N MET A 168 -0.96 13.25 5.22
CA MET A 168 -0.19 12.49 4.23
C MET A 168 0.67 13.39 3.35
N LEU A 169 1.60 12.79 2.60
CA LEU A 169 2.30 13.45 1.50
C LEU A 169 1.30 13.88 0.43
N ASN A 170 1.61 14.95 -0.29
CA ASN A 170 0.78 15.45 -1.38
C ASN A 170 -0.65 15.84 -0.97
N ILE A 171 -0.92 16.09 0.33
CA ILE A 171 -2.23 16.59 0.80
C ILE A 171 -2.63 17.91 0.13
N GLU A 172 -1.65 18.75 -0.25
CA GLU A 172 -1.89 20.00 -0.98
C GLU A 172 -2.45 19.74 -2.38
N GLN A 173 -1.97 18.69 -3.05
CA GLN A 173 -2.51 18.26 -4.34
C GLN A 173 -3.94 17.74 -4.19
N LEU A 174 -4.21 16.90 -3.17
CA LEU A 174 -5.57 16.42 -2.92
C LEU A 174 -6.55 17.57 -2.64
N TRP A 175 -6.11 18.58 -1.88
CA TRP A 175 -6.91 19.77 -1.60
C TRP A 175 -7.21 20.58 -2.86
N ALA A 176 -6.22 20.78 -3.73
CA ALA A 176 -6.41 21.49 -5.00
C ALA A 176 -7.41 20.74 -5.90
N GLU A 177 -7.30 19.41 -6.00
CA GLU A 177 -8.23 18.56 -6.73
C GLU A 177 -9.64 18.61 -6.14
N TYR A 178 -9.78 18.63 -4.81
CA TYR A 178 -11.07 18.79 -4.13
C TYR A 178 -11.73 20.13 -4.45
N CYS A 179 -10.97 21.22 -4.38
CA CYS A 179 -11.47 22.56 -4.71
C CYS A 179 -11.94 22.65 -6.16
N SER A 180 -11.16 22.08 -7.09
CA SER A 180 -11.55 22.02 -8.51
C SER A 180 -12.79 21.16 -8.71
N TYR A 181 -12.91 20.05 -7.98
CA TYR A 181 -14.04 19.15 -8.06
C TYR A 181 -15.34 19.82 -7.59
N GLU A 182 -15.36 20.45 -6.41
CA GLU A 182 -16.57 21.13 -5.91
C GLU A 182 -17.02 22.26 -6.84
N LYS A 183 -16.08 23.04 -7.39
CA LYS A 183 -16.39 24.08 -8.40
C LYS A 183 -17.02 23.50 -9.67
N SER A 184 -16.55 22.33 -10.11
CA SER A 184 -17.10 21.64 -11.30
C SER A 184 -18.50 21.07 -11.07
N VAL A 185 -18.83 20.70 -9.82
CA VAL A 185 -20.14 20.15 -9.46
C VAL A 185 -21.17 21.26 -9.26
N ASN A 186 -20.84 22.28 -8.45
CA ASN A 186 -21.71 23.41 -8.20
C ASN A 186 -20.89 24.64 -7.79
N SER A 187 -20.65 25.54 -8.74
CA SER A 187 -19.87 26.77 -8.52
C SER A 187 -20.41 27.64 -7.39
N THR A 188 -21.74 27.72 -7.24
CA THR A 188 -22.40 28.57 -6.24
C THR A 188 -22.21 28.05 -4.81
N LEU A 189 -22.28 26.73 -4.61
CA LEU A 189 -22.11 26.11 -3.29
C LEU A 189 -20.64 25.78 -2.96
N ALA A 190 -19.77 25.72 -3.97
CA ALA A 190 -18.38 25.30 -3.82
C ALA A 190 -17.63 26.15 -2.80
N GLU A 191 -17.76 27.48 -2.84
CA GLU A 191 -17.04 28.37 -1.93
C GLU A 191 -17.38 28.11 -0.47
N LYS A 192 -18.66 27.90 -0.16
CA LYS A 192 -19.12 27.57 1.20
C LYS A 192 -18.57 26.22 1.67
N LEU A 193 -18.69 25.17 0.84
CA LEU A 193 -18.22 23.82 1.18
C LEU A 193 -16.70 23.77 1.39
N ILE A 194 -15.94 24.48 0.55
CA ILE A 194 -14.49 24.60 0.68
C ILE A 194 -14.12 25.37 1.95
N ALA A 195 -14.81 26.48 2.24
CA ALA A 195 -14.54 27.28 3.43
C ALA A 195 -14.80 26.49 4.73
N GLU A 196 -15.86 25.69 4.79
CA GLU A 196 -16.19 24.84 5.95
C GLU A 196 -15.06 23.85 6.29
N ARG A 197 -14.36 23.32 5.27
CA ARG A 197 -13.30 22.31 5.45
C ARG A 197 -11.88 22.87 5.49
N ASN A 198 -11.69 24.12 5.07
CA ASN A 198 -10.37 24.74 5.01
C ASN A 198 -9.64 24.72 6.37
N LYS A 199 -10.34 24.96 7.49
CA LYS A 199 -9.72 24.93 8.83
C LYS A 199 -9.13 23.56 9.15
N GLU A 200 -9.87 22.48 8.90
CA GLU A 200 -9.42 21.10 9.14
C GLU A 200 -8.23 20.74 8.23
N TYR A 201 -8.30 21.13 6.95
CA TYR A 201 -7.21 20.95 6.00
C TYR A 201 -5.91 21.68 6.44
N GLN A 202 -5.98 22.93 6.89
CA GLN A 202 -4.79 23.67 7.33
C GLN A 202 -4.10 22.98 8.52
N VAL A 203 -4.88 22.41 9.43
CA VAL A 203 -4.35 21.60 10.55
C VAL A 203 -3.66 20.35 10.02
N ALA A 204 -4.33 19.57 9.17
CA ALA A 204 -3.76 18.35 8.59
C ALA A 204 -2.48 18.64 7.79
N LYS A 205 -2.46 19.71 6.98
CA LYS A 205 -1.29 20.18 6.23
C LYS A 205 -0.10 20.52 7.14
N LYS A 206 -0.34 21.21 8.25
CA LYS A 206 0.72 21.52 9.22
C LYS A 206 1.28 20.24 9.84
N ILE A 207 0.41 19.32 10.23
CA ILE A 207 0.81 18.02 10.79
C ILE A 207 1.60 17.19 9.77
N SER A 208 1.17 17.14 8.50
CA SER A 208 1.89 16.44 7.43
C SER A 208 3.34 16.90 7.32
N LYS A 209 3.59 18.21 7.36
CA LYS A 209 4.96 18.76 7.28
C LYS A 209 5.81 18.38 8.48
N SER A 210 5.24 18.43 9.69
CA SER A 210 5.94 17.98 10.90
C SER A 210 6.21 16.48 10.88
N LEU A 211 5.26 15.67 10.41
CA LEU A 211 5.41 14.22 10.27
C LEU A 211 6.51 13.87 9.26
N GLU A 212 6.57 14.57 8.13
CA GLU A 212 7.62 14.40 7.12
C GLU A 212 9.01 14.69 7.71
N GLN A 213 9.15 15.75 8.51
CA GLN A 213 10.40 16.10 9.17
C GLN A 213 10.85 15.04 10.18
N ILE A 214 9.94 14.56 11.03
CA ILE A 214 10.24 13.56 12.08
C ILE A 214 10.54 12.19 11.47
N THR A 215 9.84 11.83 10.40
CA THR A 215 10.02 10.52 9.75
C THR A 215 11.12 10.51 8.69
N ARG A 216 11.78 11.65 8.46
CA ARG A 216 12.89 11.78 7.52
C ARG A 216 14.06 10.91 7.98
N GLY A 217 14.50 10.00 7.11
CA GLY A 217 15.60 9.08 7.39
C GLY A 217 15.20 7.74 8.00
N ILE A 218 13.92 7.55 8.38
CA ILE A 218 13.44 6.25 8.84
C ILE A 218 13.39 5.26 7.66
N ASN A 219 14.11 4.15 7.78
CA ASN A 219 14.05 3.07 6.81
C ASN A 219 12.80 2.21 7.01
N ARG A 220 11.73 2.51 6.26
CA ARG A 220 10.45 1.78 6.29
C ARG A 220 10.51 0.38 5.65
N GLN A 221 11.61 0.07 4.97
CA GLN A 221 11.85 -1.22 4.31
C GLN A 221 12.85 -2.09 5.10
N ALA A 222 13.28 -1.62 6.28
CA ALA A 222 14.12 -2.39 7.18
C ALA A 222 13.37 -3.64 7.67
N VAL A 223 14.12 -4.71 7.87
CA VAL A 223 13.59 -5.99 8.34
C VAL A 223 13.87 -6.08 9.84
N SER A 224 12.93 -6.64 10.59
CA SER A 224 13.09 -6.88 12.02
C SER A 224 14.22 -7.88 12.25
N VAL A 225 15.32 -7.41 12.83
CA VAL A 225 16.45 -8.23 13.27
C VAL A 225 16.71 -7.98 14.75
N PRO A 226 17.16 -8.99 15.53
CA PRO A 226 17.57 -8.78 16.91
C PRO A 226 18.72 -7.76 17.00
N PRO A 227 18.79 -6.94 18.06
CA PRO A 227 19.88 -5.98 18.24
C PRO A 227 21.25 -6.66 18.26
N ARG A 228 22.20 -6.12 17.50
CA ARG A 228 23.57 -6.65 17.39
C ARG A 228 24.64 -5.71 17.94
N GLY A 229 24.25 -4.52 18.42
CA GLY A 229 25.19 -3.49 18.88
C GLY A 229 25.99 -2.86 17.73
N THR A 230 25.43 -2.84 16.52
CA THR A 230 26.08 -2.18 15.39
C THR A 230 26.04 -0.66 15.56
N PRO A 231 26.97 0.10 14.93
CA PRO A 231 26.94 1.57 14.98
C PRO A 231 25.66 2.20 14.40
N ALA A 232 24.85 1.44 13.65
CA ALA A 232 23.55 1.88 13.14
C ALA A 232 22.41 1.68 14.16
N GLU A 233 22.65 0.91 15.22
CA GLU A 233 21.71 0.64 16.32
C GLU A 233 22.02 1.47 17.59
N MET A 234 23.16 2.17 17.63
CA MET A 234 23.58 3.10 18.70
C MET A 234 23.42 4.56 18.25
#